data_AF-A0A3Q2Q625-F1
#
_entry.id   AF-A0A3Q2Q625-F1
#
_cell.length_a   1.000
_cell.length_b   1.000
_cell.length_c   1.000
_cell.angle_alpha   90.00
_cell.angle_beta   90.00
_cell.angle_gamma   90.00
#
_symmetry.space_group_name_H-M   'P 1'
#
loop_
_entity.id
_entity.type
_entity.pdbx_description
1 polymer ?
#
loop_
_entity_poly.entity_id
_entity_poly.type
_entity_poly.pdbx_seq_one_letter_code
_entity_poly.pdbx_strand_id
1 'polypeptide(L)' 'MLREDAMLEYLKIAQDLEMYGINYFNIKNKKGSELWLGVDALGLNIYDKKDK' A
#
# COMPACT_ATOMS: atom_id res chain seq x y z
N MET A 1 8.87 5.89 -28.78
CA MET A 1 8.99 5.44 -27.38
C MET A 1 9.17 3.93 -27.43
N LEU A 2 10.27 3.40 -26.89
CA LEU A 2 10.44 1.95 -26.82
C LEU A 2 9.44 1.37 -25.83
N ARG A 3 9.11 0.09 -25.97
CA ARG A 3 8.12 -0.56 -25.10
C ARG A 3 8.60 -0.55 -23.65
N GLU A 4 9.90 -0.73 -23.43
CA GLU A 4 10.55 -0.69 -22.12
C GLU A 4 10.42 0.69 -21.46
N ASP A 5 10.63 1.76 -22.23
CA ASP A 5 10.48 3.13 -21.73
C ASP A 5 9.04 3.40 -21.31
N ALA A 6 8.06 2.96 -22.12
CA ALA A 6 6.65 3.10 -21.80
C ALA A 6 6.26 2.32 -20.52
N MET A 7 6.81 1.11 -20.33
CA MET A 7 6.59 0.32 -19.11
C MET A 7 7.23 0.98 -17.88
N LEU A 8 8.42 1.57 -18.03
CA LEU A 8 9.10 2.26 -16.93
C LEU A 8 8.34 3.52 -16.51
N GLU A 9 7.90 4.34 -17.46
CA GLU A 9 7.11 5.54 -17.17
C GLU A 9 5.77 5.18 -16.51
N TYR A 10 5.13 4.08 -16.91
CA TYR A 10 3.93 3.59 -16.24
C TYR A 10 4.19 3.25 -14.77
N LEU A 11 5.26 2.50 -14.48
CA LEU A 11 5.60 2.12 -13.10
C LEU A 11 6.03 3.34 -12.26
N LYS A 12 6.69 4.32 -12.86
CA LYS A 12 7.05 5.58 -12.18
C LYS A 12 5.84 6.37 -11.69
N ILE A 13 4.72 6.31 -12.43
CA ILE A 13 3.47 6.95 -12.00
C ILE A 13 2.74 6.05 -11.00
N ALA A 14 2.71 4.74 -11.25
CA ALA A 14 1.99 3.80 -10.39
C ALA A 14 2.56 3.72 -8.97
N GLN A 15 3.88 3.91 -8.80
CA GLN A 15 4.51 3.86 -7.47
C GLN A 15 4.04 4.97 -6.51
N ASP A 16 3.48 6.07 -7.04
CA ASP A 16 2.98 7.20 -6.25
C ASP A 16 1.54 6.96 -5.74
N LEU A 17 0.88 5.87 -6.15
CA LEU A 17 -0.45 5.51 -5.65
C LEU A 17 -0.37 5.09 -4.18
N GLU A 18 -1.30 5.58 -3.35
CA GLU A 18 -1.32 5.35 -1.89
C GLU A 18 -1.38 3.86 -1.48
N MET A 19 -1.83 2.99 -2.38
CA MET A 19 -1.94 1.54 -2.14
C MET A 19 -0.84 0.72 -2.83
N TYR A 20 0.07 1.36 -3.58
CA TYR A 20 1.08 0.65 -4.36
C TYR A 20 2.09 -0.04 -3.45
N GLY A 21 2.32 -1.33 -3.69
CA GLY A 21 3.31 -2.11 -2.95
C GLY A 21 2.94 -2.42 -1.48
N ILE A 22 1.71 -2.09 -1.05
CA ILE A 22 1.25 -2.34 0.31
C ILE A 22 0.56 -3.70 0.42
N ASN A 23 1.04 -4.54 1.34
CA ASN A 23 0.36 -5.77 1.73
C ASN A 23 -0.50 -5.51 2.97
N TYR A 24 -1.80 -5.79 2.87
CA TYR A 24 -2.76 -5.50 3.94
C TYR A 24 -3.09 -6.75 4.76
N PHE A 25 -3.01 -6.63 6.08
CA PHE A 25 -3.38 -7.67 7.03
C PHE A 25 -4.42 -7.17 8.02
N ASN A 26 -5.40 -8.02 8.34
CA ASN A 26 -6.36 -7.73 9.40
C ASN A 26 -5.70 -7.92 10.77
N ILE A 27 -5.71 -6.88 11.60
CA ILE A 27 -5.19 -6.93 12.97
C ILE A 27 -6.21 -6.40 13.98
N LYS A 28 -5.94 -6.66 15.26
CA LYS A 28 -6.75 -6.16 16.37
C LYS A 28 -5.84 -5.53 17.43
N ASN A 29 -6.16 -4.33 17.88
CA ASN A 29 -5.41 -3.69 18.96
C ASN A 29 -5.86 -4.23 20.34
N LYS A 30 -5.16 -3.83 21.41
CA LYS A 30 -5.51 -4.24 22.79
C LYS A 30 -6.92 -3.82 23.23
N LYS A 31 -7.45 -2.72 22.67
CA LYS A 31 -8.83 -2.25 22.93
C LYS A 31 -9.88 -3.03 22.14
N GLY A 32 -9.45 -3.92 21.25
CA GLY A 32 -10.30 -4.75 20.43
C GLY A 32 -10.79 -4.10 19.13
N SER A 33 -10.26 -2.94 18.74
CA SER A 33 -10.57 -2.32 17.46
C SER A 33 -9.95 -3.12 16.32
N GLU A 34 -10.72 -3.39 15.28
CA GLU A 34 -10.23 -3.99 14.04
C GLU A 34 -9.58 -2.92 13.16
N LEU A 35 -8.35 -3.18 12.71
CA LEU A 35 -7.54 -2.26 11.92
C LEU A 35 -6.85 -3.03 10.79
N TRP A 36 -6.32 -2.31 9.80
CA TRP A 36 -5.42 -2.85 8.80
C TRP A 36 -3.97 -2.54 9.15
N LEU A 37 -3.10 -3.54 9.04
CA LEU A 37 -1.66 -3.36 9.01
C LEU A 37 -1.21 -3.40 7.55
N GLY A 38 -0.68 -2.29 7.04
CA GLY A 38 0.02 -2.23 5.76
C GLY A 38 1.50 -2.50 5.96
N VAL A 39 2.04 -3.41 5.16
CA VAL A 39 3.48 -3.72 5.11
C VAL A 39 3.98 -3.40 3.71
N ASP A 40 4.94 -2.48 3.62
CA ASP A 40 5.58 -2.08 2.37
C ASP A 40 7.12 -2.08 2.51
N ALA A 41 7.81 -1.64 1.45
CA ALA A 41 9.27 -1.60 1.43
C ALA A 41 9.87 -0.51 2.36
N LEU A 42 9.07 0.45 2.82
CA LEU A 42 9.48 1.56 3.69
C LEU A 42 9.22 1.24 5.16
N GLY A 43 8.18 0.45 5.47
CA GLY A 43 7.88 0.03 6.84
C GLY A 43 6.46 -0.52 7.06
N LEU A 44 5.89 -0.14 8.21
CA LEU A 44 4.60 -0.62 8.71
C LEU A 44 3.65 0.56 8.95
N ASN A 45 2.45 0.47 8.38
CA ASN A 45 1.40 1.48 8.50
C ASN A 45 0.13 0.89 9.12
N ILE A 46 -0.66 1.70 9.83
CA ILE A 46 -1.93 1.29 10.45
C ILE A 46 -3.07 2.12 9.87
N TYR A 47 -4.09 1.46 9.34
CA TYR A 47 -5.27 2.10 8.75
C TYR A 47 -6.54 1.69 9.50
N ASP A 48 -7.52 2.58 9.54
CA ASP A 48 -8.87 2.22 9.99
C ASP A 48 -9.52 1.29 8.96
N LYS A 49 -10.35 0.35 9.40
CA LYS A 49 -11.08 -0.54 8.48
C LYS A 49 -12.09 0.20 7.60
N LYS A 50 -12.52 1.38 8.04
CA LYS A 50 -13.54 2.19 7.33
C LYS A 50 -12.97 3.12 6.29
N ASP A 51 -11.65 3.33 6.30
CA ASP A 51 -10.97 4.22 5.37
C ASP A 51 -10.26 3.37 4.31
N LYS A 52 -10.66 3.56 3.06
CA LYS A 52 -10.00 3.01 1.88
C LYS A 52 -9.83 4.10 0.85
#